data_AF-A0A127ST70-F1
#
_entry.id   AF-A0A127ST70-F1
#
_cell.length_a   1.000
_cell.length_b   1.000
_cell.length_c   1.000
_cell.angle_alpha   90.00
_cell.angle_beta   90.00
_cell.angle_gamma   90.00
#
_symmetry.space_group_name_H-M   'P 1'
#
loop_
_entity.id
_entity.type
_entity.pdbx_description
1 polymer ?
#
loop_
_entity_poly.entity_id
_entity_poly.type
_entity_poly.pdbx_seq_one_letter_code
_entity_poly.pdbx_strand_id
1 'polypeptide(L)'
;MTEGLSDMLNHSMSKHAILDAKNAELKAQAEAEAEELRWQQEQEAAIQKEILAEEARMRGIELAEEAEQQARLKQVQEENKLYKQQLNRIWAGLDADIQAQIEGAQKAWVDEKAAACKKESLSTYGSETEVEIVRLQCDSKWVQKRIRDYQTAF
;
A
#
# COMPACT_ATOMS: atom_id res chain seq x y z
N MET A 1 -49.03 51.05 60.94
CA MET A 1 -48.03 51.15 59.85
C MET A 1 -47.26 49.84 59.70
N THR A 2 -47.94 48.69 59.65
CA THR A 2 -47.31 47.36 59.62
C THR A 2 -47.70 46.52 58.39
N GLU A 3 -48.81 46.86 57.72
CA GLU A 3 -49.33 46.12 56.56
C GLU A 3 -48.43 46.25 55.32
N GLY A 4 -47.88 47.45 55.05
CA GLY A 4 -46.98 47.65 53.89
C GLY A 4 -45.65 46.90 53.98
N LEU A 5 -45.17 46.58 55.19
CA LEU A 5 -43.91 45.84 55.39
C LEU A 5 -44.08 44.33 55.14
N SER A 6 -45.24 43.78 55.49
CA SER A 6 -45.59 42.37 55.24
C SER A 6 -45.80 42.10 53.74
N ASP A 7 -46.44 43.01 53.02
CA ASP A 7 -46.64 42.87 51.58
C ASP A 7 -45.34 43.02 50.78
N MET A 8 -44.44 43.92 51.21
CA MET A 8 -43.10 44.04 50.62
C MET A 8 -42.23 42.79 50.86
N LEU A 9 -42.32 42.18 52.04
CA LEU A 9 -41.62 40.92 52.34
C LEU A 9 -42.17 39.76 51.51
N ASN A 10 -43.49 39.63 51.40
CA ASN A 10 -44.13 38.59 50.57
C ASN A 10 -43.81 38.76 49.07
N HIS A 11 -43.81 39.99 48.56
CA HIS A 11 -43.43 40.28 47.18
C HIS A 11 -41.93 40.02 46.91
N SER A 12 -41.05 40.39 47.85
CA SER A 12 -39.61 40.13 47.77
C SER A 12 -39.28 38.63 47.77
N MET A 13 -39.96 37.85 48.63
CA MET A 13 -39.83 36.39 48.70
C MET A 13 -40.32 35.71 47.42
N SER A 14 -41.46 36.16 46.86
CA SER A 14 -41.99 35.66 45.59
C SER A 14 -41.04 35.94 44.42
N LYS A 15 -40.42 37.13 44.38
CA LYS A 15 -39.42 37.49 43.37
C LYS A 15 -38.14 36.65 43.46
N HIS A 16 -37.68 36.31 44.68
CA HIS A 16 -36.55 35.40 44.87
C HIS A 16 -36.86 33.99 44.35
N ALA A 17 -38.03 33.44 44.69
CA ALA A 17 -38.43 32.12 44.21
C ALA A 17 -38.49 32.04 42.67
N ILE A 18 -38.93 33.12 41.99
CA ILE A 18 -38.94 33.19 40.52
C ILE A 18 -37.52 33.25 39.95
N LEU A 19 -36.61 34.00 40.58
CA LEU A 19 -35.21 34.07 40.16
C LEU A 19 -34.49 32.72 40.34
N ASP A 20 -34.74 32.02 41.44
CA ASP A 20 -34.17 30.70 41.70
C ASP A 20 -34.68 29.66 40.69
N ALA A 21 -35.98 29.68 40.35
CA ALA A 21 -36.55 28.82 39.33
C ALA A 21 -35.93 29.09 37.94
N LYS A 22 -35.75 30.37 37.58
CA LYS A 22 -35.12 30.75 36.31
C LYS A 22 -33.64 30.36 36.25
N ASN A 23 -32.92 30.49 37.36
CA ASN A 23 -31.53 30.06 37.46
C ASN A 23 -31.39 28.53 37.35
N ALA A 24 -32.33 27.78 37.94
CA ALA A 24 -32.37 26.33 37.82
C ALA A 24 -32.67 25.89 36.37
N GLU A 25 -33.58 26.58 35.68
CA GLU A 25 -33.89 26.31 34.27
C GLU A 25 -32.69 26.58 33.36
N LEU A 26 -32.00 27.71 33.52
CA LEU A 26 -30.79 28.03 32.76
C LEU A 26 -29.68 27.02 33.01
N LYS A 27 -29.54 26.54 34.25
CA LYS A 27 -28.56 25.51 34.59
C LYS A 27 -28.89 24.17 33.92
N ALA A 28 -30.16 23.76 33.94
CA ALA A 28 -30.60 22.53 33.27
C ALA A 28 -30.42 22.60 31.75
N GLN A 29 -30.65 23.76 31.13
CA GLN A 29 -30.38 23.98 29.71
C GLN A 29 -28.88 23.88 29.39
N ALA A 30 -28.03 24.53 30.18
CA ALA A 30 -26.58 24.45 30.00
C ALA A 30 -26.03 23.03 30.20
N GLU A 31 -26.60 22.24 31.12
CA GLU A 31 -26.25 20.84 31.33
C GLU A 31 -26.66 19.95 30.15
N ALA A 32 -27.86 20.16 29.60
CA ALA A 32 -28.34 19.43 28.42
C ALA A 32 -27.51 19.73 27.16
N GLU A 33 -27.17 21.01 26.92
CA GLU A 33 -26.29 21.40 25.81
C GLU A 33 -24.88 20.80 25.97
N ALA A 34 -24.36 20.76 27.20
CA ALA A 34 -23.06 20.15 27.48
C ALA A 34 -23.07 18.62 27.28
N GLU A 35 -24.17 17.94 27.60
CA GLU A 35 -24.35 16.51 27.34
C GLU A 35 -24.46 16.22 25.83
N GLU A 36 -25.21 17.03 25.09
CA GLU A 36 -25.30 16.91 23.63
C GLU A 36 -23.94 17.12 22.95
N LEU A 37 -23.19 18.14 23.38
CA LEU A 37 -21.85 18.40 22.84
C LEU A 37 -20.89 17.24 23.14
N ARG A 38 -20.94 16.65 24.34
CA ARG A 38 -20.13 15.47 24.69
C ARG A 38 -20.50 14.28 23.82
N TRP A 39 -21.79 14.04 23.63
CA TRP A 39 -22.27 12.98 22.75
C TRP A 39 -21.77 13.18 21.31
N GLN A 40 -21.86 14.39 20.77
CA GLN A 40 -21.34 14.71 19.44
C GLN A 40 -19.82 14.48 19.35
N GLN A 41 -19.06 14.94 20.35
CA GLN A 41 -17.61 14.72 20.42
C GLN A 41 -17.24 13.24 20.49
N GLU A 42 -18.00 12.44 21.25
CA GLU A 42 -17.80 11.00 21.35
C GLU A 42 -18.09 10.29 20.01
N GLN A 43 -19.14 10.70 19.30
CA GLN A 43 -19.45 10.17 17.96
C GLN A 43 -18.36 10.56 16.94
N GLU A 44 -17.91 11.80 16.93
CA GLU A 44 -16.83 12.25 16.06
C GLU A 44 -15.53 11.51 16.35
N ALA A 45 -15.18 11.33 17.63
CA ALA A 45 -14.01 10.55 18.03
C ALA A 45 -14.12 9.08 17.62
N ALA A 46 -15.32 8.49 17.70
CA ALA A 46 -15.56 7.12 17.24
C ALA A 46 -15.36 7.00 15.72
N ILE A 47 -15.95 7.90 14.93
CA ILE A 47 -15.79 7.94 13.48
C ILE A 47 -14.32 8.14 13.10
N GLN A 48 -13.63 9.07 13.76
CA GLN A 48 -12.21 9.32 13.49
C GLN A 48 -11.35 8.09 13.78
N LYS A 49 -11.66 7.37 14.86
CA LYS A 49 -10.98 6.11 15.20
C LYS A 49 -11.21 5.04 14.13
N GLU A 50 -12.41 4.93 13.59
CA GLU A 50 -12.72 3.99 12.49
C GLU A 50 -11.97 4.35 11.21
N ILE A 51 -11.92 5.64 10.85
CA ILE A 51 -11.15 6.12 9.68
C ILE A 51 -9.68 5.76 9.84
N LEU A 52 -9.07 6.06 10.99
CA LEU A 52 -7.66 5.75 11.24
C LEU A 52 -7.38 4.24 11.22
N ALA A 53 -8.31 3.43 11.73
CA ALA A 53 -8.20 1.98 11.68
C ALA A 53 -8.25 1.45 10.24
N GLU A 54 -9.14 2.00 9.41
CA GLU A 54 -9.26 1.63 8.01
C GLU A 54 -8.06 2.09 7.18
N GLU A 55 -7.56 3.31 7.40
CA GLU A 55 -6.32 3.80 6.79
C GLU A 55 -5.12 2.91 7.15
N ALA A 56 -5.01 2.51 8.42
CA ALA A 56 -3.97 1.58 8.86
C ALA A 56 -4.10 0.21 8.18
N ARG A 57 -5.33 -0.29 7.99
CA ARG A 57 -5.60 -1.55 7.28
C ARG A 57 -5.18 -1.45 5.82
N MET A 58 -5.59 -0.38 5.13
CA MET A 58 -5.25 -0.16 3.72
C MET A 58 -3.75 -0.01 3.52
N ARG A 59 -3.06 0.76 4.36
CA ARG A 59 -1.59 0.86 4.35
C ARG A 59 -0.93 -0.49 4.60
N GLY A 60 -1.48 -1.29 5.50
CA GLY A 60 -0.98 -2.64 5.76
C GLY A 60 -1.05 -3.56 4.54
N ILE A 61 -2.12 -3.45 3.75
CA ILE A 61 -2.29 -4.19 2.49
C ILE A 61 -1.28 -3.72 1.45
N GLU A 62 -1.15 -2.41 1.24
CA GLU A 62 -0.20 -1.83 0.29
C GLU A 62 1.25 -2.26 0.59
N LEU A 63 1.67 -2.19 1.86
CA LEU A 63 3.00 -2.64 2.26
C LEU A 63 3.22 -4.15 2.04
N ALA A 64 2.18 -4.96 2.22
CA ALA A 64 2.26 -6.39 1.95
C ALA A 64 2.41 -6.69 0.45
N GLU A 65 1.64 -5.99 -0.40
CA GLU A 65 1.73 -6.08 -1.86
C GLU A 65 3.12 -5.64 -2.36
N GLU A 66 3.66 -4.54 -1.85
CA GLU A 66 5.01 -4.08 -2.18
C GLU A 66 6.07 -5.12 -1.78
N ALA A 67 5.96 -5.69 -0.57
CA ALA A 67 6.89 -6.71 -0.10
C ALA A 67 6.83 -7.98 -0.96
N GLU A 68 5.63 -8.40 -1.37
CA GLU A 68 5.44 -9.53 -2.29
C GLU A 68 6.08 -9.26 -3.66
N GLN A 69 5.83 -8.08 -4.24
CA GLN A 69 6.42 -7.69 -5.53
C GLN A 69 7.96 -7.67 -5.46
N GLN A 70 8.53 -7.13 -4.38
CA GLN A 70 9.98 -7.13 -4.19
C GLN A 70 10.56 -8.53 -4.01
N ALA A 71 9.88 -9.40 -3.26
CA ALA A 71 10.29 -10.79 -3.10
C ALA A 71 10.28 -11.54 -4.44
N ARG A 72 9.22 -11.33 -5.24
CA ARG A 72 9.10 -11.89 -6.59
C ARG A 72 10.20 -11.39 -7.53
N LEU A 73 10.52 -10.11 -7.48
CA LEU A 73 11.64 -9.55 -8.27
C LEU A 73 12.96 -10.22 -7.90
N LYS A 74 13.28 -10.33 -6.61
CA LYS A 74 14.51 -10.99 -6.14
C LYS A 74 14.59 -12.44 -6.58
N GLN A 75 13.49 -13.19 -6.47
CA GLN A 75 13.43 -14.57 -6.93
C GLN A 75 13.77 -14.66 -8.42
N VAL A 76 13.10 -13.87 -9.25
CA VAL A 76 13.28 -13.90 -10.71
C VAL A 76 14.68 -13.42 -11.11
N GLN A 77 15.27 -12.47 -10.39
CA GLN A 77 16.65 -12.04 -10.58
C GLN A 77 17.66 -13.17 -10.33
N GLU A 78 17.52 -13.90 -9.22
CA GLU A 78 18.42 -15.02 -8.89
C GLU A 78 18.23 -16.20 -9.85
N GLU A 79 16.99 -16.53 -10.24
CA GLU A 79 16.72 -17.54 -11.27
C GLU A 79 17.37 -17.18 -12.61
N ASN A 80 17.18 -15.94 -13.08
CA ASN A 80 17.76 -15.47 -14.33
C ASN A 80 19.30 -15.53 -14.31
N LYS A 81 19.89 -15.09 -13.19
CA LYS A 81 21.34 -15.15 -12.96
C LYS A 81 21.85 -16.59 -12.98
N LEU A 82 21.14 -17.53 -12.36
CA LEU A 82 21.50 -18.95 -12.37
C LEU A 82 21.51 -19.51 -13.80
N TYR A 83 20.45 -19.26 -14.58
CA TYR A 83 20.38 -19.72 -15.96
C TYR A 83 21.49 -19.10 -16.82
N LYS A 84 21.78 -17.81 -16.66
CA LYS A 84 22.90 -17.16 -17.37
C LYS A 84 24.25 -17.77 -17.02
N GLN A 85 24.49 -18.04 -15.74
CA GLN A 85 25.71 -18.71 -15.31
C GLN A 85 25.82 -20.11 -15.90
N GLN A 86 24.73 -20.87 -15.97
CA GLN A 86 24.70 -22.18 -16.61
C GLN A 86 25.03 -22.08 -18.10
N LEU A 87 24.38 -21.15 -18.83
CA LEU A 87 24.66 -20.92 -20.24
C LEU A 87 26.13 -20.55 -20.48
N ASN A 88 26.69 -19.67 -19.66
CA ASN A 88 28.09 -19.26 -19.77
C ASN A 88 29.06 -20.41 -19.48
N ARG A 89 28.75 -21.30 -18.53
CA ARG A 89 29.55 -22.51 -18.28
C ARG A 89 29.52 -23.46 -19.47
N ILE A 90 28.35 -23.67 -20.07
CA ILE A 90 28.23 -24.49 -21.28
C ILE A 90 29.05 -23.88 -22.40
N TRP A 91 28.87 -22.58 -22.68
CA TRP A 91 29.64 -21.87 -23.69
C TRP A 91 31.15 -22.02 -23.48
N ALA A 92 31.64 -21.75 -22.27
CA ALA A 92 33.07 -21.86 -21.93
C ALA A 92 33.61 -23.30 -21.99
N GLY A 93 32.73 -24.31 -21.89
CA GLY A 93 33.09 -25.71 -22.02
C GLY A 93 33.11 -26.24 -23.45
N LEU A 94 32.63 -25.46 -24.44
CA LEU A 94 32.72 -25.84 -25.85
C LEU A 94 34.16 -25.72 -26.35
N ASP A 95 34.56 -26.59 -27.28
CA ASP A 95 35.85 -26.48 -27.95
C ASP A 95 36.00 -25.14 -28.68
N ALA A 96 37.22 -24.59 -28.69
CA ALA A 96 37.49 -23.27 -29.27
C ALA A 96 37.07 -23.18 -30.76
N ASP A 97 37.26 -24.25 -31.52
CA ASP A 97 36.84 -24.31 -32.93
C ASP A 97 35.32 -24.25 -33.08
N ILE A 98 34.58 -24.92 -32.19
CA ILE A 98 33.11 -24.87 -32.15
C ILE A 98 32.65 -23.46 -31.78
N GLN A 99 33.24 -22.87 -30.73
CA GLN A 99 32.93 -21.50 -30.32
C GLN A 99 33.12 -20.52 -31.48
N ALA A 100 34.25 -20.60 -32.19
CA ALA A 100 34.55 -19.73 -33.34
C ALA A 100 33.54 -19.91 -34.48
N GLN A 101 33.12 -21.15 -34.75
CA GLN A 101 32.11 -21.44 -35.79
C GLN A 101 30.74 -20.84 -35.47
N ILE A 102 30.34 -20.80 -34.19
CA ILE A 102 28.99 -20.38 -33.78
C ILE A 102 28.93 -19.01 -33.11
N GLU A 103 30.05 -18.32 -32.93
CA GLU A 103 30.12 -17.03 -32.22
C GLU A 103 29.21 -15.97 -32.85
N GLY A 104 29.20 -15.88 -34.18
CA GLY A 104 28.34 -14.93 -34.90
C GLY A 104 26.85 -15.20 -34.64
N ALA A 105 26.44 -16.47 -34.68
CA ALA A 105 25.07 -16.87 -34.36
C ALA A 105 24.74 -16.62 -32.88
N GLN A 106 25.72 -16.77 -31.97
CA GLN A 106 25.52 -16.49 -30.56
C GLN A 106 25.34 -15.00 -30.28
N LYS A 107 26.10 -14.11 -30.94
CA LYS A 107 25.91 -12.66 -30.85
C LYS A 107 24.54 -12.23 -31.36
N ALA A 108 24.16 -12.70 -32.55
CA ALA A 108 22.84 -12.41 -33.12
C ALA A 108 21.69 -12.87 -32.19
N TRP A 109 21.82 -14.04 -31.58
CA TRP A 109 20.86 -14.54 -30.60
C TRP A 109 20.75 -13.65 -29.35
N VAL A 110 21.87 -13.11 -28.85
CA VAL A 110 21.85 -12.17 -27.70
C VAL A 110 21.05 -10.92 -28.04
N ASP A 111 21.29 -10.34 -29.22
CA ASP A 111 20.62 -9.13 -29.68
C ASP A 111 19.11 -9.37 -29.92
N GLU A 112 18.77 -10.47 -30.57
CA GLU A 112 17.38 -10.89 -30.81
C GLU A 112 16.62 -11.05 -29.48
N LYS A 113 17.21 -11.80 -28.54
CA LYS A 113 16.66 -11.99 -27.20
C LYS A 113 16.43 -10.66 -26.49
N ALA A 114 17.41 -9.75 -26.53
CA ALA A 114 17.31 -8.45 -25.86
C ALA A 114 16.17 -7.61 -26.44
N ALA A 115 16.04 -7.55 -27.77
CA ALA A 115 14.96 -6.84 -28.43
C ALA A 115 13.59 -7.46 -28.14
N ALA A 116 13.47 -8.79 -28.22
CA ALA A 116 12.24 -9.52 -27.97
C ALA A 116 11.74 -9.31 -26.52
N CYS A 117 12.62 -9.49 -25.54
CA CYS A 117 12.24 -9.36 -24.14
C CYS A 117 11.96 -7.91 -23.72
N LYS A 118 12.63 -6.92 -24.32
CA LYS A 118 12.27 -5.51 -24.13
C LYS A 118 10.88 -5.21 -24.71
N LYS A 119 10.56 -5.74 -25.89
CA LYS A 119 9.24 -5.55 -26.50
C LYS A 119 8.13 -6.20 -25.66
N GLU A 120 8.36 -7.40 -25.15
CA GLU A 120 7.42 -8.11 -24.27
C GLU A 120 7.18 -7.33 -22.97
N SER A 121 8.26 -6.85 -22.32
CA SER A 121 8.13 -6.08 -21.08
C SER A 121 7.40 -4.76 -21.29
N LEU A 122 7.63 -4.07 -22.42
CA LEU A 122 6.91 -2.83 -22.75
C LEU A 122 5.42 -3.04 -23.07
N SER A 123 5.01 -4.27 -23.34
CA SER A 123 3.59 -4.62 -23.53
C SER A 123 2.87 -4.91 -22.21
N THR A 124 3.60 -4.89 -21.08
CA THR A 124 3.05 -5.11 -19.74
C THR A 124 2.58 -3.78 -19.17
N TYR A 125 1.33 -3.75 -18.69
CA TYR A 125 0.82 -2.65 -17.87
C TYR A 125 1.11 -2.97 -16.41
N GLY A 126 1.64 -2.01 -15.65
CA GLY A 126 2.03 -2.27 -14.27
C GLY A 126 3.07 -1.32 -13.72
N SER A 127 3.56 -1.63 -12.52
CA SER A 127 4.69 -0.94 -11.90
C SER A 127 6.00 -1.23 -12.65
N GLU A 128 7.02 -0.38 -12.46
CA GLU A 128 8.36 -0.64 -13.03
C GLU A 128 8.91 -2.00 -12.58
N THR A 129 8.59 -2.42 -11.36
CA THR A 129 8.93 -3.74 -10.81
C THR A 129 8.29 -4.86 -11.63
N GLU A 130 7.01 -4.74 -12.00
CA GLU A 130 6.32 -5.75 -12.80
C GLU A 130 6.88 -5.85 -14.21
N VAL A 131 7.18 -4.71 -14.84
CA VAL A 131 7.83 -4.64 -16.15
C VAL A 131 9.19 -5.35 -16.12
N GLU A 132 9.99 -5.11 -15.08
CA GLU A 132 11.29 -5.77 -14.92
C GLU A 132 11.16 -7.27 -14.66
N ILE A 133 10.18 -7.70 -13.86
CA ILE A 133 9.92 -9.13 -13.65
C ILE A 133 9.58 -9.81 -14.99
N VAL A 134 8.69 -9.23 -15.80
CA VAL A 134 8.33 -9.79 -17.11
C VAL A 134 9.55 -9.85 -18.02
N ARG A 135 10.37 -8.80 -18.06
CA ARG A 135 11.60 -8.75 -18.86
C ARG A 135 12.55 -9.90 -18.49
N LEU A 136 12.79 -10.11 -17.19
CA LEU A 136 13.67 -11.16 -16.69
C LEU A 136 13.10 -12.57 -16.92
N GLN A 137 11.78 -12.74 -16.79
CA GLN A 137 11.11 -14.01 -17.10
C GLN A 137 11.23 -14.39 -18.57
N CYS A 138 11.02 -13.42 -19.49
CA CYS A 138 11.30 -13.63 -20.91
C CYS A 138 12.76 -14.05 -21.12
N ASP A 139 13.69 -13.30 -20.54
CA ASP A 139 15.13 -13.56 -20.68
C ASP A 139 15.50 -14.98 -20.19
N SER A 140 14.95 -15.40 -19.05
CA SER A 140 15.13 -16.76 -18.51
C SER A 140 14.59 -17.84 -19.47
N LYS A 141 13.41 -17.65 -20.07
CA LYS A 141 12.86 -18.60 -21.05
C LYS A 141 13.77 -18.77 -22.26
N TRP A 142 14.30 -17.66 -22.78
CA TRP A 142 15.25 -17.65 -23.90
C TRP A 142 16.55 -18.36 -23.54
N VAL A 143 17.13 -18.04 -22.38
CA VAL A 143 18.37 -18.66 -21.90
C VAL A 143 18.18 -20.16 -21.68
N GLN A 144 17.10 -20.59 -21.05
CA GLN A 144 16.79 -22.01 -20.87
C GLN A 144 16.63 -22.74 -22.19
N LYS A 145 15.98 -22.12 -23.19
CA LYS A 145 15.89 -22.70 -24.53
C LYS A 145 17.28 -22.87 -25.12
N ARG A 146 18.14 -21.84 -25.03
CA ARG A 146 19.50 -21.89 -25.58
C ARG A 146 20.37 -22.94 -24.90
N ILE A 147 20.23 -23.11 -23.58
CA ILE A 147 20.86 -24.19 -22.83
C ILE A 147 20.47 -25.55 -23.42
N ARG A 148 19.17 -25.79 -23.64
CA ARG A 148 18.69 -27.03 -24.27
C ARG A 148 19.25 -27.21 -25.68
N ASP A 149 19.24 -26.14 -26.48
CA ASP A 149 19.78 -26.18 -27.85
C ASP A 149 21.25 -26.65 -27.84
N TYR A 150 22.08 -26.14 -26.92
CA TYR A 150 23.46 -26.58 -26.77
C TYR A 150 23.59 -28.03 -26.29
N GLN A 151 22.81 -28.44 -25.29
CA GLN A 151 22.83 -29.80 -24.77
C GLN A 151 22.38 -30.86 -25.79
N THR A 152 21.62 -30.46 -26.82
CA THR A 152 21.19 -31.35 -27.89
C THR A 152 22.12 -31.34 -29.10
N ALA A 153 22.91 -30.29 -29.27
CA ALA A 153 23.76 -30.09 -30.44
C ALA A 153 25.20 -30.61 -30.25
N PHE A 154 25.64 -30.72 -29.00
CA PHE A 154 26.99 -31.09 -28.58
C PHE A 154 26.94 -32.07 -27.41
#